data_AF-A0A6B3IDB0-F1
#
_entry.id   AF-A0A6B3IDB0-F1
#
_cell.length_a   1.000
_cell.length_b   1.000
_cell.length_c   1.000
_cell.angle_alpha   90.00
_cell.angle_beta   90.00
_cell.angle_gamma   90.00
#
_symmetry.space_group_name_H-M   'P 1'
#
loop_
_entity.id
_entity.type
_entity.pdbx_description
1 polymer ?
#
loop_
_entity_poly.entity_id
_entity_poly.type
_entity_poly.pdbx_seq_one_letter_code
_entity_poly.pdbx_strand_id
1 'polypeptide(L)'
;VEDTWLDNWSAEKYVGTVFRDAQEAALVDGAVLKVLRILHEVGPDAAVPVYLQHPGWPEAVHAARQAHVALATGDGEDPDAPPRTLEALTSLKRAA
;
A
#
# COMPACT_ATOMS: atom_id res chain seq x y z
N VAL A 1 -4.03 -23.34 -3.10
CA VAL A 1 -4.67 -22.40 -4.04
C VAL A 1 -3.53 -21.55 -4.56
N GLU A 2 -3.20 -21.62 -5.85
CA GLU A 2 -2.26 -20.66 -6.46
C GLU A 2 -2.85 -19.27 -6.29
N ASP A 3 -2.12 -18.39 -5.62
CA ASP A 3 -2.55 -17.03 -5.30
C ASP A 3 -2.41 -16.16 -6.55
N THR A 4 -3.34 -16.41 -7.48
CA THR A 4 -3.33 -16.01 -8.89
C THR A 4 -3.29 -14.50 -9.12
N TRP A 5 -3.52 -13.70 -8.09
CA TRP A 5 -3.39 -12.24 -8.16
C TRP A 5 -1.95 -11.79 -7.86
N LEU A 6 -1.29 -12.27 -6.80
CA LEU A 6 0.09 -11.86 -6.51
C LEU A 6 1.11 -12.46 -7.47
N ASP A 7 0.88 -13.68 -7.98
CA ASP A 7 1.79 -14.28 -8.97
C ASP A 7 1.83 -13.45 -10.27
N ASN A 8 0.69 -12.84 -10.63
CA ASN A 8 0.61 -11.96 -11.79
C ASN A 8 1.03 -10.51 -11.50
N TRP A 9 0.89 -10.03 -10.27
CA TRP A 9 1.06 -8.61 -9.91
C TRP A 9 2.08 -8.34 -8.79
N SER A 10 3.08 -9.21 -8.58
CA SER A 10 4.14 -8.98 -7.58
C SER A 10 4.78 -7.60 -7.73
N ALA A 11 4.95 -6.89 -6.61
CA ALA A 11 5.62 -5.60 -6.55
C ALA A 11 7.06 -5.65 -7.11
N GLU A 12 7.73 -6.80 -7.04
CA GLU A 12 9.09 -6.98 -7.56
C GLU A 12 9.23 -6.60 -9.03
N LYS A 13 8.18 -6.82 -9.84
CA LYS A 13 8.16 -6.45 -11.27
C LYS A 13 8.26 -4.95 -11.50
N TYR A 14 8.00 -4.14 -10.48
CA TYR A 14 8.04 -2.69 -10.53
C TYR A 14 9.31 -2.07 -9.91
N VAL A 15 10.27 -2.90 -9.47
CA VAL A 15 11.57 -2.39 -9.01
C VAL A 15 12.30 -1.68 -10.16
N GLY A 16 12.88 -0.52 -9.86
CA GLY A 16 13.50 0.38 -10.83
C GLY A 16 12.51 1.28 -11.59
N THR A 17 11.20 1.12 -11.38
CA THR A 17 10.17 2.00 -11.99
C THR A 17 9.32 2.70 -10.94
N VAL A 18 8.76 1.94 -9.99
CA VAL A 18 7.98 2.43 -8.86
C VAL A 18 8.78 2.30 -7.57
N PHE A 19 9.36 1.13 -7.33
CA PHE A 19 10.17 0.87 -6.14
C PHE A 19 11.64 1.05 -6.44
N ARG A 20 12.39 1.58 -5.48
CA ARG A 20 13.83 1.74 -5.58
C ARG A 20 14.55 0.40 -5.58
N ASP A 21 14.13 -0.49 -4.69
CA ASP A 21 14.76 -1.79 -4.47
C ASP A 21 13.75 -2.86 -4.06
N ALA A 22 14.25 -4.09 -3.88
CA ALA A 22 13.45 -5.23 -3.49
C ALA A 22 12.87 -5.10 -2.06
N GLN A 23 13.49 -4.28 -1.19
CA GLN A 23 13.01 -4.11 0.17
C GLN A 23 11.73 -3.27 0.19
N GLU A 24 11.68 -2.18 -0.57
CA GLU A 24 10.45 -1.38 -0.74
C GLU A 24 9.33 -2.22 -1.35
N ALA A 25 9.63 -2.99 -2.40
CA ALA A 25 8.66 -3.89 -3.02
C ALA A 25 8.11 -4.93 -2.02
N ALA A 26 8.97 -5.57 -1.23
CA ALA A 26 8.56 -6.56 -0.24
C ALA A 26 7.69 -5.98 0.89
N LEU A 27 7.98 -4.75 1.34
CA LEU A 27 7.16 -4.07 2.33
C LEU A 27 5.75 -3.79 1.81
N VAL A 28 5.65 -3.33 0.57
CA VAL A 28 4.35 -3.07 -0.08
C VAL A 28 3.58 -4.36 -0.33
N ASP A 29 4.21 -5.40 -0.87
CA ASP A 29 3.59 -6.72 -1.05
C ASP A 29 3.07 -7.26 0.29
N GLY A 30 3.87 -7.16 1.35
CA GLY A 30 3.49 -7.60 2.69
C GLY A 30 2.32 -6.84 3.31
N ALA A 31 2.13 -5.57 2.95
CA ALA A 31 0.98 -4.76 3.36
C ALA A 31 -0.27 -5.11 2.54
N VAL A 32 -0.13 -5.22 1.22
CA VAL A 32 -1.23 -5.57 0.30
C VAL A 32 -1.79 -6.96 0.63
N LEU A 33 -0.92 -7.95 0.87
CA LEU A 33 -1.32 -9.30 1.27
C LEU A 33 -2.23 -9.32 2.50
N LYS A 34 -1.94 -8.48 3.51
CA LYS A 34 -2.77 -8.40 4.72
C LYS A 34 -4.15 -7.83 4.40
N VAL A 35 -4.22 -6.78 3.59
CA VAL A 35 -5.50 -6.20 3.17
C VAL A 35 -6.30 -7.19 2.33
N LEU A 36 -5.66 -7.88 1.38
CA LEU A 36 -6.31 -8.89 0.54
C LEU A 36 -6.82 -10.07 1.34
N ARG A 37 -6.10 -10.48 2.39
CA ARG A 37 -6.59 -11.51 3.31
C ARG A 37 -7.87 -11.07 4.02
N ILE A 38 -7.92 -9.84 4.53
CA ILE A 38 -9.14 -9.28 5.15
C ILE A 38 -10.27 -9.22 4.13
N LEU A 39 -9.99 -8.73 2.91
CA LEU A 39 -10.93 -8.67 1.80
C LEU A 39 -11.50 -10.05 1.45
N HIS A 40 -10.65 -11.08 1.46
CA HIS A 40 -11.07 -12.45 1.19
C HIS A 40 -11.97 -13.00 2.31
N GLU A 41 -11.64 -12.72 3.56
CA GLU A 41 -12.39 -13.19 4.74
C GLU A 41 -13.74 -12.45 4.90
N VAL A 42 -13.76 -11.15 4.61
CA VAL A 42 -14.94 -10.27 4.78
C VAL A 42 -15.85 -10.24 3.54
N GLY A 43 -15.26 -10.37 2.34
CA GLY A 43 -15.95 -10.26 1.05
C GLY A 43 -15.96 -8.84 0.47
N PRO A 44 -15.79 -8.68 -0.85
CA PRO A 44 -15.58 -7.38 -1.51
C PRO A 44 -16.74 -6.39 -1.39
N ASP A 45 -17.97 -6.88 -1.25
CA ASP A 45 -19.17 -6.04 -1.18
C ASP A 45 -19.56 -5.65 0.25
N ALA A 46 -18.75 -6.03 1.25
CA ALA A 46 -19.03 -5.69 2.64
C ALA A 46 -18.91 -4.18 2.89
N ALA A 47 -19.69 -3.69 3.86
CA ALA A 47 -19.60 -2.29 4.27
C ALA A 47 -18.26 -1.99 4.95
N VAL A 48 -17.72 -0.79 4.73
CA VAL A 48 -16.44 -0.33 5.30
C VAL A 48 -16.29 -0.59 6.81
N PRO A 49 -17.31 -0.37 7.66
CA PRO A 49 -17.17 -0.64 9.09
C PRO A 49 -16.80 -2.09 9.43
N VAL A 50 -17.17 -3.05 8.57
CA VAL A 50 -16.84 -4.47 8.75
C VAL A 50 -15.33 -4.72 8.61
N TYR A 51 -14.69 -4.05 7.64
CA TYR A 51 -13.23 -4.11 7.48
C TYR A 51 -12.51 -3.50 8.68
N LEU A 52 -12.97 -2.34 9.15
CA LEU A 52 -12.33 -1.64 10.28
C LEU A 52 -12.44 -2.40 11.60
N GLN A 53 -13.47 -3.23 11.75
CA GLN A 53 -13.68 -4.08 12.92
C GLN A 53 -12.97 -5.44 12.81
N HIS A 54 -12.38 -5.76 11.66
CA HIS A 54 -11.67 -7.01 11.47
C HIS A 54 -10.46 -7.09 12.42
N PRO A 55 -10.23 -8.21 13.14
CA PRO A 55 -9.13 -8.31 14.10
C PRO A 55 -7.74 -8.14 13.47
N GLY A 56 -7.58 -8.48 12.20
CA GLY A 56 -6.34 -8.25 11.43
C GLY A 56 -6.15 -6.83 10.90
N TRP A 57 -7.14 -5.94 11.05
CA TRP A 57 -7.07 -4.56 10.54
C TRP A 57 -5.91 -3.74 11.12
N PRO A 58 -5.64 -3.76 12.44
CA PRO A 58 -4.50 -3.01 13.01
C PRO A 58 -3.16 -3.44 12.42
N GLU A 59 -2.97 -4.73 12.14
CA GLU A 59 -1.74 -5.28 11.55
C GLU A 59 -1.58 -4.85 10.09
N ALA A 60 -2.68 -4.81 9.33
CA ALA A 60 -2.69 -4.28 7.96
C ALA A 60 -2.30 -2.79 7.93
N VAL A 61 -2.87 -1.98 8.82
CA VAL A 61 -2.52 -0.55 8.97
C VAL A 61 -1.06 -0.38 9.37
N HIS A 62 -0.56 -1.20 10.29
CA HIS A 62 0.84 -1.14 10.71
C HIS A 62 1.80 -1.48 9.55
N ALA A 63 1.51 -2.54 8.80
CA ALA A 63 2.31 -2.90 7.62
C ALA A 63 2.29 -1.81 6.55
N ALA A 64 1.12 -1.22 6.29
CA ALA A 64 0.99 -0.09 5.37
C ALA A 64 1.80 1.12 5.84
N ARG A 65 1.81 1.41 7.16
CA ARG A 65 2.63 2.49 7.73
C ARG A 65 4.13 2.22 7.57
N GLN A 66 4.58 0.99 7.77
CA GLN A 66 5.99 0.61 7.57
C GLN A 66 6.43 0.84 6.12
N ALA A 67 5.62 0.39 5.16
CA ALA A 67 5.86 0.64 3.75
C ALA A 67 5.90 2.15 3.44
N HIS A 68 4.88 2.91 3.85
CA HIS A 68 4.82 4.36 3.66
C HIS A 68 6.07 5.08 4.19
N VAL A 69 6.50 4.76 5.41
CA VAL A 69 7.70 5.37 6.00
C VAL A 69 8.95 5.05 5.20
N ALA A 70 9.11 3.80 4.73
CA ALA A 70 10.25 3.41 3.93
C ALA A 70 10.28 4.17 2.59
N LEU A 71 9.16 4.23 1.88
CA LEU A 71 9.06 4.94 0.60
C LEU A 71 9.30 6.45 0.77
N ALA A 72 8.59 7.10 1.70
CA ALA A 72 8.74 8.54 1.94
C ALA A 72 10.16 8.92 2.36
N THR A 73 10.75 8.18 3.29
CA THR A 73 12.15 8.41 3.70
C THR A 73 13.11 8.17 2.53
N GLY A 74 12.84 7.14 1.72
CA GLY A 74 13.55 6.87 0.49
C GLY A 74 13.57 8.10 -0.40
N ASP A 75 12.41 8.70 -0.66
CA ASP A 75 12.25 9.87 -1.54
C ASP A 75 12.70 11.19 -0.90
N GLY A 76 13.20 11.15 0.34
CA GLY A 76 13.62 12.34 1.08
C GLY A 76 12.46 13.20 1.58
N GLU A 77 11.25 12.62 1.65
CA GLU A 77 10.04 13.25 2.16
C GLU A 77 9.87 12.97 3.66
N ASP A 78 9.16 13.86 4.35
CA ASP A 78 8.74 13.65 5.74
C ASP A 78 7.50 12.74 5.78
N PRO A 79 7.58 11.52 6.34
CA PRO A 79 6.46 10.58 6.37
C PRO A 79 5.29 11.04 7.27
N ASP A 80 5.53 11.96 8.20
CA ASP A 80 4.52 12.50 9.11
C ASP A 80 3.91 13.81 8.61
N ALA A 81 4.42 14.36 7.50
CA ALA A 81 3.81 15.50 6.85
C ALA A 81 2.38 15.17 6.40
N PRO A 82 1.42 16.10 6.59
CA PRO A 82 0.05 15.85 6.15
C PRO A 82 0.00 15.67 4.62
N PRO A 83 -0.86 14.76 4.12
CA PRO A 83 -0.98 14.53 2.69
C PRO A 83 -1.39 15.83 1.96
N ARG A 84 -0.82 16.04 0.77
CA ARG A 84 -1.17 17.19 -0.06
C ARG A 84 -2.64 17.12 -0.46
N THR A 85 -3.26 18.29 -0.60
CA THR A 85 -4.63 18.37 -1.12
C THR A 85 -4.70 17.85 -2.56
N LEU A 86 -5.87 17.36 -2.96
CA LEU A 86 -6.09 16.88 -4.33
C LEU A 86 -5.82 17.97 -5.38
N GLU A 87 -6.10 19.23 -5.05
CA GLU A 87 -5.82 20.40 -5.89
C GLU A 87 -4.31 20.60 -6.11
N ALA A 88 -3.51 20.48 -5.04
CA ALA A 88 -2.06 20.57 -5.11
C ALA A 88 -1.46 19.43 -5.96
N LEU A 89 -1.96 18.19 -5.78
CA LEU A 89 -1.55 17.04 -6.59
C LEU A 89 -1.91 17.19 -8.07
N THR A 90 -3.10 17.73 -8.36
CA THR A 90 -3.55 17.99 -9.74
C THR A 90 -2.66 19.01 -10.44
N SER A 91 -2.23 20.04 -9.71
CA SER A 91 -1.31 21.06 -10.24
C SER A 91 0.06 20.49 -10.58
N LEU A 92 0.61 19.63 -9.72
CA LEU A 92 1.90 18.95 -9.97
C LEU A 92 1.86 18.04 -11.19
N LYS A 93 0.80 17.23 -11.34
CA LYS A 93 0.63 16.35 -12.51
C LYS A 93 0.54 17.08 -13.85
N ARG A 94 0.14 18.36 -13.85
CA ARG A 94 0.09 19.19 -15.07
C ARG A 94 1.39 19.92 -15.36
N ALA A 95 2.26 20.06 -14.36
CA ALA A 95 3.54 20.76 -14.47
C ALA A 95 4.71 19.84 -14.87
N ALA A 96 4.53 18.52 -14.72
CA ALA A 96 5.41 17.48 -15.23
C ALA A 96 4.97 17.04 -16.64
#